data_AF-A0A1N6VD17-F1
#
_entry.id   AF-A0A1N6VD17-F1
#
_cell.length_a   1.000
_cell.length_b   1.000
_cell.length_c   1.000
_cell.angle_alpha   90.00
_cell.angle_beta   90.00
_cell.angle_gamma   90.00
#
_symmetry.space_group_name_H-M   'P 1'
#
loop_
_entity.id
_entity.type
_entity.pdbx_description
1 polymer ?
#
loop_
_entity_poly.entity_id
_entity_poly.type
_entity_poly.pdbx_seq_one_letter_code
_entity_poly.pdbx_strand_id
1 'polypeptide(L)'
;MSNGEEPFTVRDHRVSRPAFELTLRGYEKRQVDRYIEQLDAQITALTTDRDRVTGQVRELTAQMQQLHTELTELRHRPTQPDRASFRDLGPMVDQILALAEKQAGAIADAAAQRAGELQAEAERTLVDARERATRTLQELEEELSARRTEQEKAYEERRTAVETEIAEIREAAEKLRADGEAAHERARQEAKRISEQSAQQVEQARAASEALTRAARTQIQQELQAARNKSQQELAQWQANIERDVNERRAAAEQEIAEQRATAEREIENQRNAAEQTIGSLIAEAQQYATEVRQRADEQATAHHEQLTELQREIALRQQALAQVESELGTAQRDLAGSQQEQAAAEHELGTAQRRLEEVRQQLAAEASRLDEARRAADLAERHAKDVRARVQREAKRVADLAAAAVMAAAAGGAETAEYPTVAARESGRRRANGGPAHAEVEPSTASGEEAQVRPAAEQGAPAEAQRPADQTAQPQAHPSAEQTAPAEAHAPAVPAGHPMPEQPGEQRLPAAGNVIVPERA
;
A
#
# COMPACT_ATOMS: atom_id res chain seq x y z
N MET A 1 -81.14 -92.45 -77.92
CA MET A 1 -81.06 -91.09 -78.47
C MET A 1 -81.43 -90.17 -77.32
N SER A 2 -80.52 -89.48 -76.61
CA SER A 2 -79.27 -88.84 -77.06
C SER A 2 -79.50 -87.92 -78.24
N ASN A 3 -79.61 -86.63 -77.97
CA ASN A 3 -78.85 -85.51 -78.56
C ASN A 3 -79.41 -84.20 -77.96
N GLY A 4 -78.59 -83.16 -77.82
CA GLY A 4 -79.04 -81.83 -77.37
C GLY A 4 -78.62 -81.41 -75.95
N GLU A 5 -77.33 -81.52 -75.62
CA GLU A 5 -76.74 -80.56 -74.67
C GLU A 5 -76.65 -79.20 -75.37
N GLU A 6 -77.69 -78.37 -75.26
CA GLU A 6 -77.57 -76.95 -75.58
C GLU A 6 -77.17 -76.19 -74.32
N PRO A 7 -75.99 -75.54 -74.29
CA PRO A 7 -75.59 -74.75 -73.13
C PRO A 7 -76.55 -73.55 -73.00
N PHE A 8 -77.01 -73.27 -71.78
CA PHE A 8 -77.87 -72.12 -71.49
C PHE A 8 -77.21 -70.84 -72.02
N THR A 9 -77.71 -70.34 -73.15
CA THR A 9 -77.24 -69.09 -73.72
C THR A 9 -77.56 -67.97 -72.74
N VAL A 10 -76.54 -67.20 -72.39
CA VAL A 10 -76.64 -66.12 -71.41
C VAL A 10 -77.56 -65.03 -71.98
N ARG A 11 -78.86 -65.12 -71.67
CA ARG A 11 -79.79 -64.00 -71.88
C ARG A 11 -79.26 -62.82 -71.10
N ASP A 12 -79.20 -61.65 -71.76
CA ASP A 12 -78.59 -60.44 -71.21
C ASP A 12 -79.24 -60.03 -69.87
N HIS A 13 -78.63 -60.45 -68.77
CA HIS A 13 -78.71 -59.76 -67.49
C HIS A 13 -77.43 -58.95 -67.30
N ARG A 14 -77.24 -57.99 -68.21
CA ARG A 14 -76.42 -56.78 -67.99
C ARG A 14 -77.07 -55.83 -66.98
N VAL A 15 -77.68 -56.39 -65.94
CA VAL A 15 -78.09 -55.64 -64.75
C VAL A 15 -76.78 -55.32 -64.01
N SER A 16 -76.64 -54.07 -63.55
CA SER A 16 -75.38 -53.52 -63.05
C SER A 16 -74.64 -54.46 -62.11
N ARG A 17 -73.41 -54.85 -62.49
CA ARG A 17 -72.49 -55.57 -61.61
C ARG A 17 -72.30 -54.73 -60.34
N PRO A 18 -72.71 -55.20 -59.15
CA PRO A 18 -72.80 -54.34 -57.97
C PRO A 18 -71.42 -53.85 -57.56
N ALA A 19 -71.27 -52.53 -57.44
CA ALA A 19 -70.08 -51.91 -56.88
C ALA A 19 -70.21 -51.91 -55.36
N PHE A 20 -69.58 -52.89 -54.71
CA PHE A 20 -69.48 -52.93 -53.25
C PHE A 20 -68.47 -51.90 -52.74
N GLU A 21 -68.79 -51.22 -51.65
CA GLU A 21 -67.89 -50.23 -51.07
C GLU A 21 -66.69 -50.89 -50.39
N LEU A 22 -65.49 -50.38 -50.70
CA LEU A 22 -64.21 -50.92 -50.24
C LEU A 22 -63.75 -50.19 -48.97
N THR A 23 -63.88 -50.86 -47.83
CA THR A 23 -63.29 -50.42 -46.56
C THR A 23 -61.79 -50.77 -46.50
N LEU A 24 -61.10 -50.27 -45.47
CA LEU A 24 -59.67 -50.51 -45.24
C LEU A 24 -59.28 -52.01 -45.12
N ARG A 25 -60.24 -52.92 -45.01
CA ARG A 25 -60.02 -54.38 -45.00
C ARG A 25 -61.02 -55.17 -45.85
N GLY A 26 -61.42 -54.63 -47.00
CA GLY A 26 -62.30 -55.29 -47.98
C GLY A 26 -63.73 -54.74 -48.00
N TYR A 27 -64.64 -55.47 -48.63
CA TYR A 27 -66.02 -55.01 -48.88
C TYR A 27 -66.84 -54.79 -47.60
N GLU A 28 -67.78 -53.84 -47.61
CA GLU A 28 -68.69 -53.61 -46.49
C GLU A 28 -69.61 -54.83 -46.28
N LYS A 29 -69.38 -55.59 -45.21
CA LYS A 29 -70.09 -56.86 -44.94
C LYS A 29 -71.62 -56.70 -45.00
N ARG A 30 -72.19 -55.64 -44.43
CA ARG A 30 -73.65 -55.43 -44.43
C ARG A 30 -74.23 -55.15 -45.83
N GLN A 31 -73.44 -54.68 -46.79
CA GLN A 31 -73.87 -54.54 -48.18
C GLN A 31 -73.85 -55.91 -48.90
N VAL A 32 -72.81 -56.71 -48.64
CA VAL A 32 -72.65 -58.05 -49.21
C VAL A 32 -73.71 -59.02 -48.67
N ASP A 33 -73.93 -59.07 -47.36
CA ASP A 33 -74.91 -59.96 -46.71
C ASP A 33 -76.32 -59.73 -47.29
N ARG A 34 -76.78 -58.47 -47.37
CA ARG A 34 -78.08 -58.10 -47.97
C ARG A 34 -78.19 -58.45 -49.45
N TYR A 35 -77.10 -58.37 -50.21
CA TYR A 35 -77.10 -58.73 -51.63
C TYR A 35 -77.16 -60.26 -51.83
N ILE A 36 -76.52 -61.04 -50.96
CA ILE A 36 -76.64 -62.50 -50.95
C ILE A 36 -78.08 -62.92 -50.61
N GLU A 37 -78.65 -62.35 -49.55
CA GLU A 37 -80.05 -62.57 -49.15
C GLU A 37 -81.04 -62.25 -50.29
N GLN A 38 -80.80 -61.15 -51.01
CA GLN A 38 -81.59 -60.79 -52.20
C GLN A 38 -81.38 -61.75 -53.38
N LEU A 39 -80.20 -62.35 -53.54
CA LEU A 39 -79.95 -63.38 -54.56
C LEU A 39 -80.62 -64.72 -54.21
N ASP A 40 -80.55 -65.16 -52.96
CA ASP A 40 -81.20 -66.40 -52.52
C ASP A 40 -82.74 -66.30 -52.64
N ALA A 41 -83.31 -65.11 -52.37
CA ALA A 41 -84.72 -64.82 -52.66
C ALA A 41 -85.08 -64.90 -54.16
N GLN A 42 -84.18 -64.47 -55.05
CA GLN A 42 -84.39 -64.59 -56.50
C GLN A 42 -84.22 -66.03 -57.00
N ILE A 43 -83.24 -66.79 -56.48
CA ILE A 43 -83.03 -68.20 -56.83
C ILE A 43 -84.23 -69.03 -56.40
N THR A 44 -84.73 -68.84 -55.17
CA THR A 44 -85.91 -69.57 -54.68
C THR A 44 -87.16 -69.25 -55.50
N ALA A 45 -87.42 -67.98 -55.83
CA ALA A 45 -88.51 -67.61 -56.75
C ALA A 45 -88.39 -68.34 -58.11
N LEU A 46 -87.23 -68.25 -58.77
CA LEU A 46 -86.99 -68.90 -60.06
C LEU A 46 -87.12 -70.42 -60.03
N THR A 47 -86.76 -71.09 -58.92
CA THR A 47 -87.02 -72.53 -58.76
C THR A 47 -88.50 -72.86 -58.63
N THR A 48 -89.29 -72.04 -57.91
CA THR A 48 -90.74 -72.26 -57.80
C THR A 48 -91.46 -72.04 -59.14
N ASP A 49 -91.05 -71.05 -59.93
CA ASP A 49 -91.58 -70.84 -61.28
C ASP A 49 -91.19 -71.97 -62.25
N ARG A 50 -89.94 -72.46 -62.20
CA ARG A 50 -89.50 -73.64 -62.97
C ARG A 50 -90.38 -74.85 -62.65
N ASP A 51 -90.65 -75.10 -61.38
CA ASP A 51 -91.39 -76.27 -60.93
C ASP A 51 -92.89 -76.17 -61.27
N ARG A 52 -93.46 -74.96 -61.22
CA ARG A 52 -94.80 -74.65 -61.73
C ARG A 52 -94.93 -74.95 -63.22
N VAL A 53 -94.01 -74.46 -64.05
CA VAL A 53 -93.99 -74.73 -65.51
C VAL A 53 -93.79 -76.22 -65.79
N THR A 54 -92.92 -76.89 -65.02
CA THR A 54 -92.71 -78.34 -65.12
C THR A 54 -93.97 -79.14 -64.76
N GLY A 55 -94.77 -78.66 -63.80
CA GLY A 55 -96.09 -79.19 -63.48
C GLY A 55 -97.08 -79.08 -64.66
N GLN A 56 -97.19 -77.88 -65.25
CA GLN A 56 -98.08 -77.62 -66.40
C GLN A 56 -97.76 -78.51 -67.61
N VAL A 57 -96.48 -78.76 -67.91
CA VAL A 57 -96.06 -79.67 -68.99
C VAL A 57 -96.53 -81.12 -68.72
N ARG A 58 -96.48 -81.59 -67.47
CA ARG A 58 -96.96 -82.93 -67.08
C ARG A 58 -98.48 -83.03 -67.19
N GLU A 59 -99.20 -82.00 -66.79
CA GLU A 59 -100.67 -81.94 -66.86
C GLU A 59 -101.17 -81.97 -68.32
N LEU A 60 -100.58 -81.14 -69.20
CA LEU A 60 -100.86 -81.16 -70.64
C LEU A 60 -100.56 -82.53 -71.27
N THR A 61 -99.48 -83.20 -70.82
CA THR A 61 -99.14 -84.55 -71.28
C THR A 61 -100.21 -85.58 -70.90
N ALA A 62 -100.79 -85.48 -69.70
CA ALA A 62 -101.89 -86.35 -69.26
C ALA A 62 -103.19 -86.08 -70.05
N GLN A 63 -103.53 -84.81 -70.28
CA GLN A 63 -104.69 -84.42 -71.07
C GLN A 63 -104.62 -84.95 -72.52
N MET A 64 -103.44 -84.93 -73.15
CA MET A 64 -103.24 -85.54 -74.48
C MET A 64 -103.44 -87.06 -74.49
N GLN A 65 -103.14 -87.76 -73.40
CA GLN A 65 -103.39 -89.21 -73.28
C GLN A 65 -104.89 -89.51 -73.13
N GLN A 66 -105.60 -88.73 -72.31
CA GLN A 66 -107.04 -88.91 -72.10
C GLN A 66 -107.86 -88.68 -73.39
N LEU A 67 -107.55 -87.62 -74.14
CA LEU A 67 -108.19 -87.36 -75.45
C LEU A 67 -107.94 -88.49 -76.46
N HIS A 68 -106.81 -89.20 -76.35
CA HIS A 68 -106.52 -90.36 -77.19
C HIS A 68 -107.44 -91.55 -76.86
N THR A 69 -107.77 -91.77 -75.58
CA THR A 69 -108.75 -92.81 -75.18
C THR A 69 -110.18 -92.46 -75.59
N GLU A 70 -110.63 -91.22 -75.38
CA GLU A 70 -112.01 -90.79 -75.74
C GLU A 70 -112.28 -90.92 -77.25
N LEU A 71 -111.29 -90.62 -78.10
CA LEU A 71 -111.36 -90.84 -79.54
C LEU A 71 -111.46 -92.32 -79.93
N THR A 72 -110.96 -93.26 -79.11
CA THR A 72 -111.14 -94.69 -79.38
C THR A 72 -112.54 -95.18 -79.01
N GLU A 73 -113.12 -94.73 -77.90
CA GLU A 73 -114.46 -95.15 -77.47
C GLU A 73 -115.56 -94.72 -78.45
N LEU A 74 -115.53 -93.46 -78.90
CA LEU A 74 -116.51 -92.93 -79.86
C LEU A 74 -116.53 -93.69 -81.19
N ARG A 75 -115.46 -94.42 -81.53
CA ARG A 75 -115.35 -95.19 -82.78
C ARG A 75 -116.11 -96.52 -82.78
N HIS A 76 -116.74 -96.90 -81.67
CA HIS A 76 -117.24 -98.27 -81.45
C HIS A 76 -118.77 -98.43 -81.30
N ARG A 77 -119.62 -97.42 -81.60
CA ARG A 77 -121.07 -97.50 -81.33
C ARG A 77 -122.00 -97.15 -82.52
N PRO A 78 -122.71 -98.13 -83.13
CA PRO A 78 -123.77 -97.89 -84.12
C PRO A 78 -125.18 -97.75 -83.50
N THR A 79 -126.16 -97.27 -84.27
CA THR A 79 -127.56 -97.06 -83.84
C THR A 79 -128.58 -97.37 -84.96
N GLN A 80 -129.77 -97.87 -84.61
CA GLN A 80 -130.99 -97.88 -85.45
C GLN A 80 -132.29 -97.90 -84.60
N PRO A 81 -133.48 -97.58 -85.17
CA PRO A 81 -134.66 -97.11 -84.42
C PRO A 81 -135.93 -97.96 -84.69
N ASP A 82 -137.13 -97.34 -84.63
CA ASP A 82 -138.30 -97.49 -85.55
C ASP A 82 -139.68 -97.68 -84.84
N ARG A 83 -140.78 -97.40 -85.58
CA ARG A 83 -142.19 -97.85 -85.41
C ARG A 83 -143.13 -97.10 -84.46
N ALA A 84 -144.45 -97.02 -84.72
CA ALA A 84 -145.23 -97.22 -85.96
C ALA A 84 -146.66 -96.62 -85.81
N SER A 85 -147.46 -96.58 -86.88
CA SER A 85 -148.87 -96.16 -86.89
C SER A 85 -149.85 -97.33 -86.95
N PHE A 86 -151.07 -97.13 -86.44
CA PHE A 86 -152.20 -98.08 -86.48
C PHE A 86 -153.46 -97.37 -87.00
N ARG A 87 -154.27 -98.04 -87.84
CA ARG A 87 -155.26 -97.35 -88.70
C ARG A 87 -156.74 -97.77 -88.52
N ASP A 88 -157.04 -98.65 -87.57
CA ASP A 88 -158.34 -99.34 -87.48
C ASP A 88 -158.95 -99.33 -86.06
N LEU A 89 -158.79 -98.23 -85.31
CA LEU A 89 -159.25 -98.11 -83.91
C LEU A 89 -160.36 -97.07 -83.65
N GLY A 90 -160.62 -96.16 -84.62
CA GLY A 90 -161.69 -95.16 -84.65
C GLY A 90 -162.31 -94.80 -83.28
N PRO A 91 -163.57 -95.20 -82.99
CA PRO A 91 -164.31 -94.73 -81.82
C PRO A 91 -163.74 -95.19 -80.47
N MET A 92 -163.02 -96.32 -80.42
CA MET A 92 -162.33 -96.72 -79.18
C MET A 92 -161.01 -95.96 -79.00
N VAL A 93 -160.31 -95.64 -80.10
CA VAL A 93 -159.17 -94.71 -80.01
C VAL A 93 -159.61 -93.29 -79.71
N ASP A 94 -160.75 -92.79 -80.19
CA ASP A 94 -161.28 -91.49 -79.79
C ASP A 94 -161.56 -91.43 -78.28
N GLN A 95 -162.10 -92.52 -77.71
CA GLN A 95 -162.34 -92.61 -76.27
C GLN A 95 -161.06 -92.81 -75.44
N ILE A 96 -160.09 -93.57 -75.96
CA ILE A 96 -158.75 -93.70 -75.35
C ILE A 96 -157.97 -92.39 -75.48
N LEU A 97 -158.10 -91.65 -76.57
CA LEU A 97 -157.49 -90.33 -76.77
C LEU A 97 -158.13 -89.29 -75.86
N ALA A 98 -159.45 -89.25 -75.71
CA ALA A 98 -160.11 -88.36 -74.74
C ALA A 98 -159.71 -88.68 -73.29
N LEU A 99 -159.53 -89.95 -72.95
CA LEU A 99 -158.99 -90.37 -71.64
C LEU A 99 -157.50 -90.04 -71.49
N ALA A 100 -156.70 -90.23 -72.54
CA ALA A 100 -155.27 -89.95 -72.56
C ALA A 100 -154.99 -88.44 -72.59
N GLU A 101 -155.84 -87.63 -73.21
CA GLU A 101 -155.81 -86.16 -73.20
C GLU A 101 -156.19 -85.64 -71.82
N LYS A 102 -157.22 -86.21 -71.18
CA LYS A 102 -157.56 -85.91 -69.78
C LYS A 102 -156.46 -86.34 -68.81
N GLN A 103 -155.80 -87.47 -69.05
CA GLN A 103 -154.65 -87.94 -68.26
C GLN A 103 -153.39 -87.09 -68.54
N ALA A 104 -153.13 -86.71 -69.79
CA ALA A 104 -152.03 -85.83 -70.16
C ALA A 104 -152.23 -84.41 -69.60
N GLY A 105 -153.46 -83.90 -69.59
CA GLY A 105 -153.86 -82.69 -68.87
C GLY A 105 -153.55 -82.81 -67.39
N ALA A 106 -154.05 -83.86 -66.70
CA ALA A 106 -153.76 -84.08 -65.29
C ALA A 106 -152.25 -84.27 -64.98
N ILE A 107 -151.48 -84.88 -65.89
CA ILE A 107 -150.02 -85.03 -65.78
C ILE A 107 -149.32 -83.68 -66.01
N ALA A 108 -149.79 -82.87 -66.96
CA ALA A 108 -149.27 -81.53 -67.25
C ALA A 108 -149.59 -80.55 -66.11
N ASP A 109 -150.81 -80.57 -65.57
CA ASP A 109 -151.22 -79.81 -64.38
C ASP A 109 -150.35 -80.20 -63.18
N ALA A 110 -150.21 -81.50 -62.90
CA ALA A 110 -149.37 -82.00 -61.82
C ALA A 110 -147.87 -81.74 -62.05
N ALA A 111 -147.41 -81.63 -63.31
CA ALA A 111 -146.04 -81.24 -63.64
C ALA A 111 -145.82 -79.73 -63.52
N ALA A 112 -146.79 -78.90 -63.89
CA ALA A 112 -146.77 -77.45 -63.73
C ALA A 112 -146.85 -77.06 -62.24
N GLN A 113 -147.66 -77.76 -61.45
CA GLN A 113 -147.68 -77.64 -59.98
C GLN A 113 -146.30 -77.94 -59.39
N ARG A 114 -145.73 -79.13 -59.66
CA ARG A 114 -144.39 -79.49 -59.18
C ARG A 114 -143.28 -78.57 -59.69
N ALA A 115 -143.39 -78.04 -60.91
CA ALA A 115 -142.46 -77.05 -61.45
C ALA A 115 -142.58 -75.72 -60.70
N GLY A 116 -143.80 -75.25 -60.41
CA GLY A 116 -144.06 -74.06 -59.61
C GLY A 116 -143.63 -74.20 -58.14
N GLU A 117 -143.81 -75.39 -57.55
CA GLU A 117 -143.31 -75.74 -56.22
C GLU A 117 -141.78 -75.67 -56.17
N LEU A 118 -141.08 -76.36 -57.09
CA LEU A 118 -139.63 -76.33 -57.19
C LEU A 118 -139.07 -74.93 -57.54
N GLN A 119 -139.80 -74.14 -58.35
CA GLN A 119 -139.45 -72.74 -58.62
C GLN A 119 -139.58 -71.88 -57.36
N ALA A 120 -140.68 -72.02 -56.60
CA ALA A 120 -140.86 -71.31 -55.33
C ALA A 120 -139.82 -71.72 -54.27
N GLU A 121 -139.41 -72.99 -54.23
CA GLU A 121 -138.31 -73.46 -53.37
C GLU A 121 -136.94 -72.92 -53.82
N ALA A 122 -136.67 -72.87 -55.13
CA ALA A 122 -135.46 -72.27 -55.68
C ALA A 122 -135.42 -70.75 -55.42
N GLU A 123 -136.53 -70.04 -55.57
CA GLU A 123 -136.63 -68.60 -55.27
C GLU A 123 -136.45 -68.33 -53.77
N ARG A 124 -137.11 -69.09 -52.90
CA ARG A 124 -136.91 -69.00 -51.43
C ARG A 124 -135.45 -69.23 -51.06
N THR A 125 -134.84 -70.33 -51.52
CA THR A 125 -133.44 -70.64 -51.17
C THR A 125 -132.45 -69.62 -51.76
N LEU A 126 -132.74 -69.01 -52.92
CA LEU A 126 -131.98 -67.88 -53.46
C LEU A 126 -132.15 -66.60 -52.64
N VAL A 127 -133.35 -66.30 -52.14
CA VAL A 127 -133.58 -65.18 -51.21
C VAL A 127 -132.87 -65.43 -49.89
N ASP A 128 -133.04 -66.59 -49.26
CA ASP A 128 -132.34 -66.99 -48.03
C ASP A 128 -130.82 -66.94 -48.18
N ALA A 129 -130.28 -67.33 -49.34
CA ALA A 129 -128.85 -67.24 -49.63
C ALA A 129 -128.37 -65.79 -49.82
N ARG A 130 -129.16 -64.95 -50.49
CA ARG A 130 -128.86 -63.51 -50.65
C ARG A 130 -128.92 -62.78 -49.32
N GLU A 131 -129.95 -63.03 -48.51
CA GLU A 131 -130.09 -62.42 -47.18
C GLU A 131 -128.94 -62.83 -46.25
N ARG A 132 -128.56 -64.11 -46.23
CA ARG A 132 -127.37 -64.56 -45.50
C ARG A 132 -126.10 -63.89 -46.01
N ALA A 133 -125.90 -63.80 -47.33
CA ALA A 133 -124.75 -63.11 -47.91
C ALA A 133 -124.70 -61.63 -47.49
N THR A 134 -125.82 -60.90 -47.55
CA THR A 134 -125.87 -59.49 -47.11
C THR A 134 -125.62 -59.33 -45.62
N ARG A 135 -126.13 -60.24 -44.77
CA ARG A 135 -125.84 -60.22 -43.33
C ARG A 135 -124.36 -60.48 -43.05
N THR A 136 -123.75 -61.49 -43.69
CA THR A 136 -122.31 -61.74 -43.54
C THR A 136 -121.44 -60.61 -44.08
N LEU A 137 -121.87 -59.88 -45.10
CA LEU A 137 -121.17 -58.68 -45.57
C LEU A 137 -121.28 -57.54 -44.56
N GLN A 138 -122.46 -57.32 -43.97
CA GLN A 138 -122.66 -56.33 -42.90
C GLN A 138 -121.83 -56.67 -41.66
N GLU A 139 -121.85 -57.93 -41.20
CA GLU A 139 -121.04 -58.43 -40.08
C GLU A 139 -119.53 -58.22 -40.33
N LEU A 140 -119.05 -58.47 -41.56
CA LEU A 140 -117.65 -58.24 -41.95
C LEU A 140 -117.31 -56.74 -42.10
N GLU A 141 -118.21 -55.91 -42.60
CA GLU A 141 -118.04 -54.46 -42.67
C GLU A 141 -118.00 -53.84 -41.26
N GLU A 142 -118.86 -54.31 -40.34
CA GLU A 142 -118.86 -53.94 -38.93
C GLU A 142 -117.55 -54.38 -38.25
N GLU A 143 -117.11 -55.64 -38.40
CA GLU A 143 -115.80 -56.11 -37.89
C GLU A 143 -114.62 -55.27 -38.42
N LEU A 144 -114.60 -54.97 -39.72
CA LEU A 144 -113.54 -54.18 -40.34
C LEU A 144 -113.57 -52.71 -39.87
N SER A 145 -114.75 -52.15 -39.62
CA SER A 145 -114.89 -50.81 -39.03
C SER A 145 -114.41 -50.79 -37.58
N ALA A 146 -114.80 -51.78 -36.76
CA ALA A 146 -114.38 -51.92 -35.37
C ALA A 146 -112.86 -52.02 -35.28
N ARG A 147 -112.24 -52.96 -36.01
CA ARG A 147 -110.78 -53.13 -36.07
C ARG A 147 -110.03 -51.89 -36.53
N ARG A 148 -110.60 -51.07 -37.43
CA ARG A 148 -110.02 -49.77 -37.81
C ARG A 148 -110.04 -48.80 -36.63
N THR A 149 -111.17 -48.61 -35.95
CA THR A 149 -111.21 -47.71 -34.79
C THR A 149 -110.36 -48.19 -33.62
N GLU A 150 -110.20 -49.51 -33.44
CA GLU A 150 -109.28 -50.10 -32.45
C GLU A 150 -107.81 -49.82 -32.80
N GLN A 151 -107.45 -49.96 -34.08
CA GLN A 151 -106.11 -49.61 -34.57
C GLN A 151 -105.84 -48.10 -34.42
N GLU A 152 -106.78 -47.25 -34.83
CA GLU A 152 -106.68 -45.79 -34.71
C GLU A 152 -106.47 -45.38 -33.24
N LYS A 153 -107.29 -45.87 -32.30
CA LYS A 153 -107.10 -45.66 -30.85
C LYS A 153 -105.73 -46.14 -30.39
N ALA A 154 -105.33 -47.37 -30.74
CA ALA A 154 -104.02 -47.90 -30.36
C ALA A 154 -102.84 -47.13 -30.95
N TYR A 155 -103.00 -46.48 -32.11
CA TYR A 155 -102.01 -45.57 -32.68
C TYR A 155 -102.01 -44.21 -31.96
N GLU A 156 -103.17 -43.67 -31.57
CA GLU A 156 -103.27 -42.43 -30.78
C GLU A 156 -102.75 -42.60 -29.35
N GLU A 157 -103.04 -43.72 -28.68
CA GLU A 157 -102.50 -44.08 -27.36
C GLU A 157 -100.96 -44.22 -27.41
N ARG A 158 -100.42 -44.93 -28.42
CA ARG A 158 -98.95 -45.04 -28.59
C ARG A 158 -98.32 -43.71 -28.94
N ARG A 159 -98.98 -42.89 -29.75
CA ARG A 159 -98.49 -41.56 -30.13
C ARG A 159 -98.46 -40.62 -28.93
N THR A 160 -99.54 -40.55 -28.17
CA THR A 160 -99.64 -39.70 -26.98
C THR A 160 -98.64 -40.15 -25.90
N ALA A 161 -98.48 -41.46 -25.68
CA ALA A 161 -97.45 -42.01 -24.79
C ALA A 161 -96.03 -41.58 -25.20
N VAL A 162 -95.67 -41.70 -26.49
CA VAL A 162 -94.37 -41.25 -27.00
C VAL A 162 -94.22 -39.72 -26.94
N GLU A 163 -95.28 -38.96 -27.16
CA GLU A 163 -95.27 -37.49 -27.01
C GLU A 163 -95.07 -37.08 -25.53
N THR A 164 -95.64 -37.82 -24.56
CA THR A 164 -95.37 -37.62 -23.13
C THR A 164 -93.96 -38.05 -22.71
N GLU A 165 -93.46 -39.21 -23.14
CA GLU A 165 -92.08 -39.63 -22.86
C GLU A 165 -91.07 -38.61 -23.41
N ILE A 166 -91.29 -38.10 -24.63
CA ILE A 166 -90.45 -37.05 -25.22
C ILE A 166 -90.54 -35.73 -24.43
N ALA A 167 -91.70 -35.39 -23.86
CA ALA A 167 -91.85 -34.21 -23.00
C ALA A 167 -91.09 -34.38 -21.68
N GLU A 168 -91.24 -35.51 -21.00
CA GLU A 168 -90.54 -35.83 -19.74
C GLU A 168 -89.01 -35.87 -19.93
N ILE A 169 -88.53 -36.50 -21.03
CA ILE A 169 -87.10 -36.53 -21.38
C ILE A 169 -86.56 -35.13 -21.66
N ARG A 170 -87.34 -34.25 -22.29
CA ARG A 170 -86.96 -32.84 -22.51
C ARG A 170 -86.88 -32.07 -21.21
N GLU A 171 -87.89 -32.18 -20.35
CA GLU A 171 -87.92 -31.50 -19.05
C GLU A 171 -86.77 -31.97 -18.14
N ALA A 172 -86.48 -33.27 -18.12
CA ALA A 172 -85.34 -33.83 -17.40
C ALA A 172 -84.00 -33.34 -17.96
N ALA A 173 -83.86 -33.23 -19.29
CA ALA A 173 -82.66 -32.70 -19.93
C ALA A 173 -82.50 -31.18 -19.71
N GLU A 174 -83.59 -30.41 -19.62
CA GLU A 174 -83.56 -28.98 -19.30
C GLU A 174 -83.21 -28.74 -17.83
N LYS A 175 -83.79 -29.50 -16.90
CA LYS A 175 -83.40 -29.51 -15.48
C LYS A 175 -81.91 -29.82 -15.32
N LEU A 176 -81.40 -30.89 -15.96
CA LEU A 176 -79.99 -31.27 -15.89
C LEU A 176 -79.05 -30.20 -16.47
N ARG A 177 -79.46 -29.47 -17.51
CA ARG A 177 -78.69 -28.31 -18.01
C ARG A 177 -78.69 -27.17 -17.00
N ALA A 178 -79.86 -26.79 -16.47
CA ALA A 178 -79.98 -25.71 -15.49
C ALA A 178 -79.19 -25.99 -14.20
N ASP A 179 -79.23 -27.22 -13.68
CA ASP A 179 -78.42 -27.64 -12.54
C ASP A 179 -76.92 -27.64 -12.86
N GLY A 180 -76.53 -28.07 -14.07
CA GLY A 180 -75.15 -28.01 -14.54
C GLY A 180 -74.61 -26.59 -14.68
N GLU A 181 -75.40 -25.68 -15.26
CA GLU A 181 -75.07 -24.26 -15.38
C GLU A 181 -75.00 -23.58 -14.00
N ALA A 182 -75.94 -23.88 -13.10
CA ALA A 182 -75.93 -23.38 -11.74
C ALA A 182 -74.73 -23.90 -10.93
N ALA A 183 -74.33 -25.16 -11.10
CA ALA A 183 -73.13 -25.73 -10.48
C ALA A 183 -71.84 -25.10 -11.05
N HIS A 184 -71.79 -24.86 -12.36
CA HIS A 184 -70.67 -24.21 -13.04
C HIS A 184 -70.49 -22.75 -12.61
N GLU A 185 -71.57 -21.98 -12.47
CA GLU A 185 -71.49 -20.60 -11.96
C GLU A 185 -71.13 -20.53 -10.47
N ARG A 186 -71.57 -21.49 -9.63
CA ARG A 186 -71.07 -21.61 -8.25
C ARG A 186 -69.56 -21.88 -8.24
N ALA A 187 -69.09 -22.86 -9.01
CA ALA A 187 -67.67 -23.19 -9.12
C ALA A 187 -66.84 -22.00 -9.65
N ARG A 188 -67.37 -21.22 -10.60
CA ARG A 188 -66.76 -19.97 -11.09
C ARG A 188 -66.69 -18.89 -10.01
N GLN A 189 -67.74 -18.73 -9.18
CA GLN A 189 -67.77 -17.76 -8.09
C GLN A 189 -66.83 -18.16 -6.94
N GLU A 190 -66.77 -19.44 -6.60
CA GLU A 190 -65.82 -19.98 -5.62
C GLU A 190 -64.38 -19.86 -6.10
N ALA A 191 -64.08 -20.21 -7.36
CA ALA A 191 -62.75 -20.03 -7.95
C ALA A 191 -62.32 -18.54 -7.97
N LYS A 192 -63.22 -17.61 -8.31
CA LYS A 192 -62.98 -16.16 -8.20
C LYS A 192 -62.66 -15.77 -6.76
N ARG A 193 -63.51 -16.13 -5.80
CA ARG A 193 -63.31 -15.84 -4.38
C ARG A 193 -61.99 -16.38 -3.84
N ILE A 194 -61.60 -17.60 -4.20
CA ILE A 194 -60.32 -18.20 -3.81
C ILE A 194 -59.14 -17.45 -4.48
N SER A 195 -59.27 -17.05 -5.74
CA SER A 195 -58.25 -16.22 -6.43
C SER A 195 -58.09 -14.83 -5.81
N GLU A 196 -59.20 -14.20 -5.39
CA GLU A 196 -59.21 -12.89 -4.71
C GLU A 196 -58.61 -13.01 -3.30
N GLN A 197 -59.00 -14.02 -2.53
CA GLN A 197 -58.46 -14.27 -1.19
C GLN A 197 -56.97 -14.62 -1.22
N SER A 198 -56.52 -15.44 -2.17
CA SER A 198 -55.09 -15.77 -2.33
C SER A 198 -54.28 -14.59 -2.86
N ALA A 199 -54.82 -13.77 -3.77
CA ALA A 199 -54.20 -12.52 -4.19
C ALA A 199 -54.02 -11.54 -3.01
N GLN A 200 -55.06 -11.36 -2.19
CA GLN A 200 -55.00 -10.54 -0.97
C GLN A 200 -53.97 -11.07 0.03
N GLN A 201 -53.88 -12.39 0.25
CA GLN A 201 -52.87 -12.99 1.12
C GLN A 201 -51.44 -12.78 0.58
N VAL A 202 -51.23 -12.91 -0.73
CA VAL A 202 -49.93 -12.64 -1.37
C VAL A 202 -49.57 -11.15 -1.30
N GLU A 203 -50.54 -10.25 -1.46
CA GLU A 203 -50.33 -8.81 -1.30
C GLU A 203 -49.99 -8.43 0.14
N GLN A 204 -50.72 -8.95 1.14
CA GLN A 204 -50.44 -8.75 2.55
C GLN A 204 -49.06 -9.31 2.95
N ALA A 205 -48.69 -10.50 2.46
CA ALA A 205 -47.36 -11.08 2.70
C ALA A 205 -46.23 -10.25 2.06
N ARG A 206 -46.44 -9.71 0.86
CA ARG A 206 -45.49 -8.77 0.21
C ARG A 206 -45.38 -7.48 0.99
N ALA A 207 -46.50 -6.84 1.36
CA ALA A 207 -46.52 -5.61 2.13
C ALA A 207 -45.83 -5.76 3.50
N ALA A 208 -46.04 -6.88 4.19
CA ALA A 208 -45.36 -7.21 5.44
C ALA A 208 -43.84 -7.41 5.23
N SER A 209 -43.43 -8.16 4.20
CA SER A 209 -42.02 -8.37 3.86
C SER A 209 -41.30 -7.08 3.47
N GLU A 210 -41.97 -6.21 2.71
CA GLU A 210 -41.47 -4.87 2.39
C GLU A 210 -41.39 -3.97 3.62
N ALA A 211 -42.38 -3.99 4.51
CA ALA A 211 -42.36 -3.23 5.76
C ALA A 211 -41.20 -3.66 6.67
N LEU A 212 -40.98 -4.97 6.84
CA LEU A 212 -39.84 -5.52 7.57
C LEU A 212 -38.50 -5.13 6.92
N THR A 213 -38.40 -5.22 5.59
CA THR A 213 -37.19 -4.83 4.85
C THR A 213 -36.90 -3.33 4.98
N ARG A 214 -37.93 -2.47 4.96
CA ARG A 214 -37.80 -1.02 5.17
C ARG A 214 -37.38 -0.72 6.62
N ALA A 215 -38.02 -1.35 7.60
CA ALA A 215 -37.70 -1.19 9.02
C ALA A 215 -36.25 -1.60 9.34
N ALA A 216 -35.81 -2.77 8.86
CA ALA A 216 -34.44 -3.24 9.02
C ALA A 216 -33.43 -2.28 8.37
N ARG A 217 -33.72 -1.75 7.17
CA ARG A 217 -32.87 -0.73 6.51
C ARG A 217 -32.78 0.55 7.33
N THR A 218 -33.89 1.05 7.89
CA THR A 218 -33.87 2.26 8.74
C THR A 218 -33.16 2.03 10.07
N GLN A 219 -33.27 0.83 10.66
CA GLN A 219 -32.53 0.47 11.87
C GLN A 219 -31.02 0.43 11.60
N ILE A 220 -30.58 -0.28 10.56
CA ILE A 220 -29.17 -0.34 10.16
C ILE A 220 -28.62 1.07 9.84
N GLN A 221 -29.42 1.94 9.22
CA GLN A 221 -29.05 3.34 8.99
C GLN A 221 -28.91 4.13 10.31
N GLN A 222 -29.82 3.96 11.27
CA GLN A 222 -29.74 4.60 12.59
C GLN A 222 -28.52 4.11 13.39
N GLU A 223 -28.29 2.80 13.43
CA GLU A 223 -27.12 2.18 14.08
C GLU A 223 -25.81 2.63 13.45
N LEU A 224 -25.72 2.69 12.11
CA LEU A 224 -24.54 3.19 11.40
C LEU A 224 -24.27 4.68 11.69
N GLN A 225 -25.30 5.53 11.76
CA GLN A 225 -25.11 6.94 12.11
C GLN A 225 -24.76 7.11 13.59
N ALA A 226 -25.33 6.30 14.50
CA ALA A 226 -24.94 6.29 15.91
C ALA A 226 -23.48 5.85 16.09
N ALA A 227 -23.04 4.80 15.39
CA ALA A 227 -21.65 4.34 15.39
C ALA A 227 -20.68 5.37 14.81
N ARG A 228 -21.06 6.07 13.72
CA ARG A 228 -20.28 7.19 13.17
C ARG A 228 -20.16 8.35 14.15
N ASN A 229 -21.27 8.78 14.75
CA ASN A 229 -21.28 9.88 15.73
C ASN A 229 -20.43 9.52 16.95
N LYS A 230 -20.52 8.28 17.45
CA LYS A 230 -19.66 7.78 18.53
C LYS A 230 -18.18 7.78 18.13
N SER A 231 -17.83 7.25 16.96
CA SER A 231 -16.44 7.24 16.48
C SER A 231 -15.89 8.65 16.28
N GLN A 232 -16.71 9.60 15.81
CA GLN A 232 -16.33 11.02 15.73
C GLN A 232 -16.12 11.65 17.12
N GLN A 233 -16.93 11.29 18.12
CA GLN A 233 -16.72 11.73 19.50
C GLN A 233 -15.44 11.14 20.10
N GLU A 234 -15.16 9.86 19.89
CA GLU A 234 -13.93 9.18 20.32
C GLU A 234 -12.69 9.79 19.66
N LEU A 235 -12.75 10.10 18.36
CA LEU A 235 -11.68 10.81 17.64
C LEU A 235 -11.48 12.24 18.12
N ALA A 236 -12.56 12.99 18.38
CA ALA A 236 -12.47 14.36 18.91
C ALA A 236 -11.92 14.38 20.35
N GLN A 237 -12.29 13.41 21.19
CA GLN A 237 -11.72 13.23 22.53
C GLN A 237 -10.23 12.86 22.44
N TRP A 238 -9.85 11.96 21.53
CA TRP A 238 -8.45 11.61 21.30
C TRP A 238 -7.63 12.81 20.81
N GLN A 239 -8.17 13.59 19.86
CA GLN A 239 -7.54 14.84 19.40
C GLN A 239 -7.36 15.85 20.53
N ALA A 240 -8.40 16.12 21.33
CA ALA A 240 -8.31 17.03 22.47
C ALA A 240 -7.30 16.55 23.54
N ASN A 241 -7.21 15.24 23.77
CA ASN A 241 -6.21 14.65 24.68
C ASN A 241 -4.79 14.80 24.11
N ILE A 242 -4.57 14.55 22.81
CA ILE A 242 -3.26 14.73 22.17
C ILE A 242 -2.84 16.21 22.13
N GLU A 243 -3.76 17.13 21.85
CA GLU A 243 -3.52 18.57 21.94
C GLU A 243 -3.15 18.99 23.37
N ARG A 244 -3.83 18.43 24.38
CA ARG A 244 -3.51 18.63 25.79
C ARG A 244 -2.11 18.10 26.12
N ASP A 245 -1.80 16.85 25.82
CA ASP A 245 -0.48 16.23 26.04
C ASP A 245 0.64 17.02 25.37
N VAL A 246 0.42 17.52 24.14
CA VAL A 246 1.38 18.34 23.42
C VAL A 246 1.56 19.71 24.08
N ASN A 247 0.49 20.34 24.56
CA ASN A 247 0.57 21.62 25.25
C ASN A 247 1.21 21.49 26.65
N GLU A 248 0.92 20.42 27.39
CA GLU A 248 1.56 20.14 28.69
C GLU A 248 3.06 19.85 28.51
N ARG A 249 3.46 19.08 27.48
CA ARG A 249 4.88 18.86 27.14
C ARG A 249 5.58 20.14 26.66
N ARG A 250 4.89 21.01 25.92
CA ARG A 250 5.43 22.33 25.51
C ARG A 250 5.64 23.23 26.73
N ALA A 251 4.66 23.34 27.61
CA ALA A 251 4.78 24.12 28.84
C ALA A 251 5.90 23.61 29.74
N ALA A 252 6.08 22.28 29.86
CA ALA A 252 7.21 21.69 30.58
C ALA A 252 8.56 22.04 29.93
N ALA A 253 8.70 21.90 28.61
CA ALA A 253 9.93 22.26 27.90
C ALA A 253 10.23 23.76 27.95
N GLU A 254 9.21 24.62 27.91
CA GLU A 254 9.34 26.08 28.10
C GLU A 254 9.79 26.42 29.53
N GLN A 255 9.31 25.69 30.54
CA GLN A 255 9.78 25.79 31.93
C GLN A 255 11.23 25.33 32.07
N GLU A 256 11.60 24.16 31.54
CA GLU A 256 12.98 23.67 31.54
C GLU A 256 13.95 24.65 30.87
N ILE A 257 13.56 25.24 29.73
CA ILE A 257 14.36 26.27 29.03
C ILE A 257 14.44 27.57 29.85
N ALA A 258 13.36 27.98 30.53
CA ALA A 258 13.36 29.15 31.40
C ALA A 258 14.24 28.94 32.65
N GLU A 259 14.22 27.75 33.24
CA GLU A 259 15.09 27.37 34.36
C GLU A 259 16.56 27.31 33.93
N GLN A 260 16.88 26.67 32.80
CA GLN A 260 18.24 26.63 32.24
C GLN A 260 18.78 28.03 31.91
N ARG A 261 17.93 28.94 31.42
CA ARG A 261 18.29 30.36 31.23
C ARG A 261 18.54 31.04 32.57
N ALA A 262 17.65 30.87 33.55
CA ALA A 262 17.82 31.47 34.88
C ALA A 262 19.05 30.93 35.63
N THR A 263 19.48 29.68 35.41
CA THR A 263 20.75 29.17 35.93
C THR A 263 21.94 29.75 35.17
N ALA A 264 21.90 29.79 33.83
CA ALA A 264 22.97 30.38 33.03
C ALA A 264 23.17 31.89 33.30
N GLU A 265 22.08 32.65 33.48
CA GLU A 265 22.12 34.07 33.87
C GLU A 265 22.76 34.25 35.25
N ARG A 266 22.42 33.40 36.23
CA ARG A 266 23.08 33.39 37.56
C ARG A 266 24.55 32.99 37.47
N GLU A 267 24.91 32.03 36.63
CA GLU A 267 26.31 31.63 36.42
C GLU A 267 27.13 32.74 35.77
N ILE A 268 26.59 33.41 34.75
CA ILE A 268 27.22 34.58 34.10
C ILE A 268 27.36 35.72 35.11
N GLU A 269 26.34 36.03 35.90
CA GLU A 269 26.40 37.08 36.91
C GLU A 269 27.39 36.72 38.04
N ASN A 270 27.46 35.45 38.48
CA ASN A 270 28.46 34.99 39.44
C ASN A 270 29.90 35.08 38.88
N GLN A 271 30.11 34.64 37.64
CA GLN A 271 31.40 34.76 36.94
C GLN A 271 31.80 36.24 36.77
N ARG A 272 30.84 37.10 36.44
CA ARG A 272 31.03 38.54 36.32
C ARG A 272 31.42 39.16 37.66
N ASN A 273 30.71 38.87 38.75
CA ASN A 273 31.04 39.39 40.08
C ASN A 273 32.43 38.89 40.54
N ALA A 274 32.79 37.64 40.26
CA ALA A 274 34.13 37.11 40.53
C ALA A 274 35.22 37.80 39.68
N ALA A 275 34.94 38.11 38.42
CA ALA A 275 35.84 38.86 37.54
C ALA A 275 35.99 40.32 37.99
N GLU A 276 34.89 40.99 38.37
CA GLU A 276 34.91 42.35 38.91
C GLU A 276 35.66 42.42 40.25
N GLN A 277 35.53 41.41 41.12
CA GLN A 277 36.35 41.27 42.34
C GLN A 277 37.85 41.06 42.03
N THR A 278 38.17 40.20 41.07
CA THR A 278 39.57 39.93 40.65
C THR A 278 40.21 41.14 39.97
N ILE A 279 39.45 41.89 39.15
CA ILE A 279 39.88 43.17 38.59
C ILE A 279 40.06 44.19 39.73
N GLY A 280 39.17 44.20 40.72
CA GLY A 280 39.30 45.02 41.93
C GLY A 280 40.57 44.74 42.73
N SER A 281 40.91 43.47 42.98
CA SER A 281 42.15 43.10 43.68
C SER A 281 43.39 43.44 42.85
N LEU A 282 43.40 43.13 41.55
CA LEU A 282 44.51 43.50 40.65
C LEU A 282 44.71 45.03 40.55
N ILE A 283 43.63 45.83 40.59
CA ILE A 283 43.71 47.28 40.65
C ILE A 283 44.28 47.74 42.01
N ALA A 284 43.87 47.12 43.11
CA ALA A 284 44.40 47.44 44.44
C ALA A 284 45.89 47.06 44.57
N GLU A 285 46.30 45.89 44.07
CA GLU A 285 47.69 45.44 43.98
C GLU A 285 48.52 46.36 43.07
N ALA A 286 48.00 46.74 41.90
CA ALA A 286 48.67 47.68 41.00
C ALA A 286 48.79 49.10 41.61
N GLN A 287 47.81 49.54 42.40
CA GLN A 287 47.87 50.79 43.16
C GLN A 287 48.91 50.71 44.28
N GLN A 288 48.93 49.61 45.05
CA GLN A 288 49.93 49.35 46.09
C GLN A 288 51.35 49.32 45.49
N TYR A 289 51.55 48.57 44.41
CA TYR A 289 52.82 48.51 43.69
C TYR A 289 53.21 49.88 43.11
N ALA A 290 52.27 50.65 42.57
CA ALA A 290 52.53 52.02 42.13
C ALA A 290 52.90 52.97 43.29
N THR A 291 52.34 52.79 44.50
CA THR A 291 52.78 53.52 45.69
C THR A 291 54.14 53.06 46.21
N GLU A 292 54.45 51.75 46.18
CA GLU A 292 55.79 51.25 46.54
C GLU A 292 56.86 51.73 45.55
N VAL A 293 56.58 51.72 44.24
CA VAL A 293 57.51 52.20 43.21
C VAL A 293 57.71 53.71 43.33
N ARG A 294 56.67 54.48 43.67
CA ARG A 294 56.83 55.90 44.02
C ARG A 294 57.67 56.09 45.27
N GLN A 295 57.36 55.39 46.37
CA GLN A 295 58.13 55.46 47.62
C GLN A 295 59.61 55.09 47.39
N ARG A 296 59.91 54.01 46.67
CA ARG A 296 61.29 53.64 46.31
C ARG A 296 61.97 54.67 45.40
N ALA A 297 61.24 55.32 44.50
CA ALA A 297 61.77 56.38 43.65
C ALA A 297 62.01 57.68 44.43
N ASP A 298 61.13 58.02 45.38
CA ASP A 298 61.27 59.17 46.28
C ASP A 298 62.41 58.94 47.28
N GLU A 299 62.54 57.73 47.85
CA GLU A 299 63.68 57.27 48.65
C GLU A 299 64.99 57.38 47.87
N GLN A 300 65.05 56.86 46.63
CA GLN A 300 66.22 56.99 45.76
C GLN A 300 66.51 58.45 45.40
N ALA A 301 65.49 59.27 45.15
CA ALA A 301 65.66 60.70 44.88
C ALA A 301 66.20 61.45 46.10
N THR A 302 65.73 61.14 47.32
CA THR A 302 66.30 61.70 48.55
C THR A 302 67.73 61.23 48.80
N ALA A 303 68.03 59.94 48.65
CA ALA A 303 69.39 59.42 48.81
C ALA A 303 70.37 60.01 47.77
N HIS A 304 69.94 60.20 46.52
CA HIS A 304 70.73 60.90 45.50
C HIS A 304 70.86 62.41 45.78
N HIS A 305 69.84 63.05 46.36
CA HIS A 305 69.94 64.44 46.80
C HIS A 305 70.94 64.61 47.94
N GLU A 306 70.89 63.73 48.96
CA GLU A 306 71.86 63.69 50.06
C GLU A 306 73.29 63.48 49.53
N GLN A 307 73.49 62.48 48.65
CA GLN A 307 74.77 62.24 47.96
C GLN A 307 75.27 63.47 47.20
N LEU A 308 74.39 64.19 46.50
CA LEU A 308 74.74 65.44 45.81
C LEU A 308 75.10 66.56 46.79
N THR A 309 74.42 66.70 47.93
CA THR A 309 74.78 67.70 48.95
C THR A 309 76.13 67.41 49.61
N GLU A 310 76.46 66.15 49.86
CA GLU A 310 77.77 65.78 50.43
C GLU A 310 78.89 65.93 49.39
N LEU A 311 78.66 65.60 48.12
CA LEU A 311 79.60 65.91 47.03
C LEU A 311 79.81 67.42 46.85
N GLN A 312 78.76 68.24 46.95
CA GLN A 312 78.88 69.71 46.95
C GLN A 312 79.70 70.21 48.15
N ARG A 313 79.50 69.62 49.33
CA ARG A 313 80.27 69.92 50.55
C ARG A 313 81.75 69.57 50.38
N GLU A 314 82.06 68.40 49.81
CA GLU A 314 83.44 67.99 49.56
C GLU A 314 84.11 68.88 48.50
N ILE A 315 83.40 69.25 47.43
CA ILE A 315 83.89 70.20 46.42
C ILE A 315 84.21 71.56 47.06
N ALA A 316 83.34 72.09 47.92
CA ALA A 316 83.58 73.35 48.62
C ALA A 316 84.82 73.28 49.53
N LEU A 317 85.01 72.19 50.27
CA LEU A 317 86.21 71.96 51.09
C LEU A 317 87.49 71.86 50.25
N ARG A 318 87.45 71.13 49.13
CA ARG A 318 88.58 71.02 48.18
C ARG A 318 88.93 72.36 47.52
N GLN A 319 87.93 73.18 47.18
CA GLN A 319 88.12 74.55 46.68
C GLN A 319 88.74 75.47 47.74
N GLN A 320 88.31 75.37 49.00
CA GLN A 320 88.88 76.14 50.09
C GLN A 320 90.35 75.78 50.37
N ALA A 321 90.71 74.49 50.27
CA ALA A 321 92.10 74.03 50.37
C ALA A 321 92.96 74.51 49.19
N LEU A 322 92.44 74.50 47.95
CA LEU A 322 93.16 75.04 46.79
C LEU A 322 93.45 76.54 46.95
N ALA A 323 92.48 77.34 47.39
CA ALA A 323 92.67 78.77 47.64
C ALA A 323 93.73 79.07 48.71
N GLN A 324 93.89 78.20 49.72
CA GLN A 324 94.98 78.29 50.69
C GLN A 324 96.34 78.06 50.04
N VAL A 325 96.50 76.95 49.30
CA VAL A 325 97.75 76.61 48.59
C VAL A 325 98.15 77.68 47.56
N GLU A 326 97.19 78.24 46.81
CA GLU A 326 97.44 79.34 45.88
C GLU A 326 97.93 80.61 46.62
N SER A 327 97.39 80.91 47.80
CA SER A 327 97.82 82.06 48.60
C SER A 327 99.24 81.90 49.16
N GLU A 328 99.61 80.69 49.60
CA GLU A 328 100.94 80.34 50.11
C GLU A 328 102.00 80.39 48.99
N LEU A 329 101.67 79.83 47.82
CA LEU A 329 102.49 79.92 46.61
C LEU A 329 102.69 81.39 46.20
N GLY A 330 101.62 82.18 46.24
CA GLY A 330 101.61 83.60 45.94
C GLY A 330 102.41 84.46 46.94
N THR A 331 102.67 84.00 48.16
CA THR A 331 103.65 84.62 49.07
C THR A 331 105.08 84.22 48.73
N ALA A 332 105.38 82.92 48.61
CA ALA A 332 106.74 82.43 48.36
C ALA A 332 107.35 82.98 47.06
N GLN A 333 106.53 83.24 46.03
CA GLN A 333 106.99 83.85 44.78
C GLN A 333 107.40 85.33 44.93
N ARG A 334 106.81 86.09 45.88
CA ARG A 334 107.19 87.48 46.14
C ARG A 334 108.51 87.56 46.91
N ASP A 335 108.70 86.69 47.89
CA ASP A 335 109.93 86.65 48.71
C ASP A 335 111.16 86.28 47.85
N LEU A 336 110.99 85.34 46.91
CA LEU A 336 112.02 84.97 45.94
C LEU A 336 112.40 86.14 45.01
N ALA A 337 111.41 86.93 44.55
CA ALA A 337 111.66 88.07 43.67
C ALA A 337 112.44 89.19 44.38
N GLY A 338 112.18 89.45 45.66
CA GLY A 338 112.94 90.40 46.47
C GLY A 338 114.41 90.02 46.59
N SER A 339 114.68 88.76 46.99
CA SER A 339 116.04 88.22 47.14
C SER A 339 116.89 88.35 45.86
N GLN A 340 116.30 88.10 44.69
CA GLN A 340 117.00 88.24 43.40
C GLN A 340 117.34 89.71 43.06
N GLN A 341 116.48 90.65 43.47
CA GLN A 341 116.69 92.08 43.22
C GLN A 341 117.81 92.66 44.12
N GLU A 342 117.93 92.17 45.35
CA GLU A 342 119.02 92.50 46.27
C GLU A 342 120.38 91.95 45.80
N GLN A 343 120.42 90.72 45.27
CA GLN A 343 121.65 90.16 44.69
C GLN A 343 122.17 90.98 43.50
N ALA A 344 121.29 91.37 42.58
CA ALA A 344 121.67 92.17 41.41
C ALA A 344 122.26 93.55 41.79
N ALA A 345 121.76 94.17 42.87
CA ALA A 345 122.33 95.41 43.40
C ALA A 345 123.75 95.20 43.96
N ALA A 346 123.95 94.16 44.77
CA ALA A 346 125.24 93.84 45.38
C ALA A 346 126.34 93.52 44.35
N GLU A 347 126.02 92.79 43.28
CA GLU A 347 126.97 92.47 42.21
C GLU A 347 127.44 93.73 41.45
N HIS A 348 126.54 94.68 41.21
CA HIS A 348 126.89 95.96 40.57
C HIS A 348 127.84 96.81 41.44
N GLU A 349 127.60 96.88 42.75
CA GLU A 349 128.51 97.60 43.67
C GLU A 349 129.90 96.97 43.69
N LEU A 350 129.98 95.63 43.79
CA LEU A 350 131.22 94.86 43.76
C LEU A 350 132.06 95.15 42.49
N GLY A 351 131.41 95.22 41.33
CA GLY A 351 132.04 95.56 40.05
C GLY A 351 132.60 96.99 39.99
N THR A 352 132.03 97.95 40.73
CA THR A 352 132.60 99.31 40.81
C THR A 352 133.77 99.41 41.79
N ALA A 353 133.74 98.64 42.88
CA ALA A 353 134.82 98.60 43.86
C ALA A 353 136.12 98.02 43.29
N GLN A 354 136.01 96.96 42.47
CA GLN A 354 137.17 96.30 41.86
C GLN A 354 137.97 97.23 40.93
N ARG A 355 137.30 97.97 40.03
CA ARG A 355 137.97 98.88 39.07
C ARG A 355 138.77 99.98 39.76
N ARG A 356 138.20 100.59 40.81
CA ARG A 356 138.87 101.60 41.64
C ARG A 356 140.13 101.05 42.33
N LEU A 357 140.10 99.78 42.72
CA LEU A 357 141.23 99.11 43.38
C LEU A 357 142.39 98.85 42.40
N GLU A 358 142.10 98.61 41.12
CA GLU A 358 143.11 98.45 40.08
C GLU A 358 143.77 99.78 39.65
N GLU A 359 143.01 100.88 39.56
CA GLU A 359 143.59 102.23 39.38
C GLU A 359 144.55 102.59 40.52
N VAL A 360 144.14 102.38 41.78
CA VAL A 360 144.99 102.65 42.96
C VAL A 360 146.23 101.76 42.99
N ARG A 361 146.15 100.51 42.54
CA ARG A 361 147.33 99.62 42.43
C ARG A 361 148.34 100.11 41.39
N GLN A 362 147.89 100.63 40.25
CA GLN A 362 148.78 101.18 39.22
C GLN A 362 149.47 102.46 39.70
N GLN A 363 148.76 103.33 40.43
CA GLN A 363 149.35 104.52 41.05
C GLN A 363 150.38 104.16 42.14
N LEU A 364 150.09 103.15 42.98
CA LEU A 364 151.01 102.70 44.03
C LEU A 364 152.34 102.14 43.47
N ALA A 365 152.29 101.45 42.32
CA ALA A 365 153.49 100.91 41.67
C ALA A 365 154.43 102.03 41.13
N ALA A 366 153.86 103.15 40.68
CA ALA A 366 154.62 104.31 40.22
C ALA A 366 155.33 105.05 41.37
N GLU A 367 154.75 105.05 42.58
CA GLU A 367 155.39 105.64 43.77
C GLU A 367 156.37 104.69 44.46
N ALA A 368 156.11 103.38 44.49
CA ALA A 368 157.00 102.40 45.10
C ALA A 368 158.39 102.38 44.43
N SER A 369 158.43 102.48 43.10
CA SER A 369 159.68 102.54 42.33
C SER A 369 160.52 103.79 42.64
N ARG A 370 159.88 104.96 42.77
CA ARG A 370 160.53 106.21 43.25
C ARG A 370 161.11 106.07 44.67
N LEU A 371 160.40 105.35 45.54
CA LEU A 371 160.81 105.17 46.95
C LEU A 371 162.01 104.24 47.12
N ASP A 372 162.14 103.20 46.29
CA ASP A 372 163.27 102.27 46.36
C ASP A 372 164.57 102.85 45.75
N GLU A 373 164.48 103.79 44.81
CA GLU A 373 165.64 104.59 44.38
C GLU A 373 166.16 105.47 45.53
N ALA A 374 165.26 106.10 46.28
CA ALA A 374 165.62 106.90 47.47
C ALA A 374 166.21 106.03 48.62
N ARG A 375 165.67 104.83 48.85
CA ARG A 375 166.15 103.94 49.92
C ARG A 375 167.57 103.41 49.71
N ARG A 376 167.94 103.08 48.47
CA ARG A 376 169.30 102.58 48.16
C ARG A 376 170.40 103.61 48.44
N ALA A 377 170.08 104.91 48.41
CA ALA A 377 170.98 105.97 48.86
C ALA A 377 171.11 106.03 50.40
N ALA A 378 170.06 105.67 51.16
CA ALA A 378 170.06 105.70 52.62
C ALA A 378 170.78 104.49 53.26
N ASP A 379 170.63 103.29 52.71
CA ASP A 379 171.25 102.06 53.25
C ASP A 379 172.78 102.12 53.29
N LEU A 380 173.41 102.85 52.36
CA LEU A 380 174.84 103.08 52.33
C LEU A 380 175.31 104.00 53.47
N ALA A 381 174.47 104.96 53.89
CA ALA A 381 174.75 105.83 55.03
C ALA A 381 174.56 105.11 56.37
N GLU A 382 173.53 104.25 56.50
CA GLU A 382 173.26 103.59 57.79
C GLU A 382 174.33 102.54 58.16
N ARG A 383 174.95 101.90 57.17
CA ARG A 383 176.05 100.94 57.40
C ARG A 383 177.27 101.59 58.06
N HIS A 384 177.61 102.82 57.65
CA HIS A 384 178.65 103.62 58.32
C HIS A 384 178.32 103.95 59.79
N ALA A 385 177.04 104.00 60.18
CA ALA A 385 176.64 104.29 61.56
C ALA A 385 176.64 103.05 62.48
N LYS A 386 176.42 101.85 61.93
CA LYS A 386 176.34 100.59 62.71
C LYS A 386 177.71 100.08 63.18
N ASP A 387 178.74 100.15 62.35
CA ASP A 387 180.09 99.70 62.74
C ASP A 387 180.71 100.55 63.87
N VAL A 388 180.43 101.86 63.90
CA VAL A 388 180.84 102.75 64.99
C VAL A 388 180.16 102.37 66.31
N ARG A 389 178.87 102.02 66.28
CA ARG A 389 178.12 101.55 67.47
C ARG A 389 178.63 100.20 67.99
N ALA A 390 178.96 99.27 67.09
CA ALA A 390 179.47 97.95 67.46
C ALA A 390 180.81 98.00 68.21
N ARG A 391 181.60 99.06 67.99
CA ARG A 391 182.87 99.34 68.68
C ARG A 391 182.70 99.73 70.16
N VAL A 392 181.54 100.25 70.55
CA VAL A 392 181.27 100.78 71.91
C VAL A 392 180.57 99.76 72.81
N GLN A 393 179.63 98.97 72.28
CA GLN A 393 178.82 98.06 73.11
C GLN A 393 179.53 96.78 73.57
N ARG A 394 180.59 96.33 72.88
CA ARG A 394 181.30 95.09 73.23
C ARG A 394 182.37 95.23 74.32
N GLU A 395 182.65 96.45 74.77
CA GLU A 395 183.43 96.69 76.00
C GLU A 395 182.53 96.77 77.23
N ALA A 396 181.36 97.43 77.14
CA ALA A 396 180.43 97.58 78.26
C ALA A 396 179.97 96.25 78.89
N LYS A 397 179.73 95.20 78.08
CA LYS A 397 179.34 93.88 78.59
C LYS A 397 180.50 92.99 79.09
N ARG A 398 181.75 93.49 79.10
CA ARG A 398 182.86 92.81 79.80
C ARG A 398 182.90 93.07 81.31
N VAL A 399 182.13 94.03 81.81
CA VAL A 399 182.36 94.64 83.14
C VAL A 399 181.31 94.23 84.19
N ALA A 400 180.04 94.05 83.81
CA ALA A 400 178.95 93.84 84.78
C ALA A 400 179.06 92.51 85.54
N ASP A 401 179.25 91.40 84.82
CA ASP A 401 179.11 90.05 85.39
C ASP A 401 180.44 89.47 85.94
N LEU A 402 181.54 90.23 85.89
CA LEU A 402 182.90 89.79 86.30
C LEU A 402 183.30 90.23 87.73
N ALA A 403 182.40 90.87 88.50
CA ALA A 403 182.75 91.55 89.75
C ALA A 403 182.01 91.07 91.01
N ALA A 404 180.78 90.55 90.91
CA ALA A 404 179.98 90.16 92.09
C ALA A 404 180.23 88.73 92.61
N ALA A 405 180.77 87.86 91.75
CA ALA A 405 181.21 86.50 92.05
C ALA A 405 182.47 86.22 91.19
N ALA A 406 183.64 86.78 91.46
CA ALA A 406 184.33 86.92 92.76
C ALA A 406 184.64 85.55 93.41
N VAL A 407 185.86 85.45 93.95
CA VAL A 407 186.43 84.31 94.71
C VAL A 407 186.92 83.07 93.91
N MET A 408 186.35 82.68 92.76
CA MET A 408 186.80 81.48 91.99
C MET A 408 186.97 81.75 90.47
N ALA A 409 188.03 82.39 89.98
CA ALA A 409 189.39 81.86 89.70
C ALA A 409 189.59 81.15 88.31
N ALA A 410 190.33 81.83 87.40
CA ALA A 410 191.17 81.34 86.27
C ALA A 410 190.64 80.54 85.02
N ALA A 411 190.84 81.13 83.81
CA ALA A 411 191.18 80.55 82.46
C ALA A 411 190.16 79.91 81.42
N ALA A 412 190.32 80.21 80.09
CA ALA A 412 189.89 79.52 78.78
C ALA A 412 188.38 79.45 78.23
N GLY A 413 188.02 79.06 76.94
CA GLY A 413 186.57 78.99 76.35
C GLY A 413 186.17 78.35 74.90
N GLY A 414 184.84 78.08 74.51
CA GLY A 414 184.22 77.44 73.20
C GLY A 414 182.61 77.32 72.88
N ALA A 415 182.04 76.74 71.73
CA ALA A 415 180.56 76.68 71.17
C ALA A 415 180.20 75.67 69.91
N GLU A 416 179.04 75.35 69.14
CA GLU A 416 177.47 75.32 69.06
C GLU A 416 176.73 74.67 67.71
N THR A 417 175.34 74.41 67.56
CA THR A 417 174.33 74.25 66.33
C THR A 417 173.58 72.90 65.73
N ALA A 418 172.34 72.90 65.04
CA ALA A 418 171.53 71.75 64.28
C ALA A 418 170.08 71.97 63.51
N GLU A 419 169.48 71.09 62.57
CA GLU A 419 168.13 71.21 61.71
C GLU A 419 167.38 69.95 60.90
N TYR A 420 166.10 70.04 60.29
CA TYR A 420 165.36 69.38 59.04
C TYR A 420 164.04 68.35 58.90
N PRO A 421 163.13 68.29 57.80
CA PRO A 421 161.79 67.47 57.48
C PRO A 421 161.44 66.86 55.97
N THR A 422 160.32 66.30 55.30
CA THR A 422 158.90 65.57 55.35
C THR A 422 158.17 65.12 53.93
N VAL A 423 157.13 64.18 53.72
CA VAL A 423 156.42 63.64 52.38
C VAL A 423 154.94 62.90 52.29
N ALA A 424 154.29 62.47 51.10
CA ALA A 424 152.90 61.76 50.80
C ALA A 424 152.61 61.08 49.31
N ALA A 425 151.53 60.44 48.63
CA ALA A 425 150.09 59.81 48.66
C ALA A 425 149.51 58.97 47.32
N ARG A 426 148.28 58.26 47.19
CA ARG A 426 147.61 57.49 45.96
C ARG A 426 146.04 56.98 46.02
N GLU A 427 145.15 56.17 45.25
CA GLU A 427 144.94 55.14 44.07
C GLU A 427 143.39 54.81 43.51
N SER A 428 142.96 53.75 42.65
CA SER A 428 141.58 53.49 41.91
C SER A 428 140.96 52.03 41.45
N GLY A 429 139.84 51.80 40.60
CA GLY A 429 138.99 50.48 40.31
C GLY A 429 138.11 50.11 38.96
N ARG A 430 137.21 49.01 38.81
CA ARG A 430 136.54 48.36 37.51
C ARG A 430 135.13 47.48 37.49
N ARG A 431 134.55 46.84 36.36
CA ARG A 431 133.18 46.04 36.17
C ARG A 431 132.91 44.94 34.96
N ARG A 432 131.71 44.21 34.76
CA ARG A 432 131.19 43.16 33.68
C ARG A 432 129.58 43.04 33.44
N ALA A 433 128.69 42.17 32.75
CA ALA A 433 128.44 40.85 31.94
C ALA A 433 126.96 40.73 31.20
N ASN A 434 126.20 39.75 30.54
CA ASN A 434 126.14 38.31 29.90
C ASN A 434 124.78 37.92 29.03
N GLY A 435 124.52 36.73 28.33
CA GLY A 435 123.19 36.27 27.59
C GLY A 435 122.98 34.86 26.78
N GLY A 436 121.80 34.44 26.12
CA GLY A 436 121.51 33.14 25.28
C GLY A 436 120.05 32.75 24.60
N PRO A 437 119.79 31.66 23.72
CA PRO A 437 118.62 31.49 22.70
C PRO A 437 118.09 30.10 22.01
N ALA A 438 116.98 30.07 21.15
CA ALA A 438 116.77 29.30 19.82
C ALA A 438 115.35 29.29 19.06
N HIS A 439 115.33 29.47 17.70
CA HIS A 439 114.38 29.13 16.56
C HIS A 439 112.83 29.44 16.43
N ALA A 440 112.49 30.22 15.35
CA ALA A 440 111.52 30.02 14.22
C ALA A 440 109.96 30.24 14.23
N GLU A 441 109.51 31.09 13.28
CA GLU A 441 108.33 31.06 12.36
C GLU A 441 106.87 31.47 12.74
N VAL A 442 106.13 31.98 11.72
CA VAL A 442 104.66 32.15 11.51
C VAL A 442 103.89 33.37 12.11
N GLU A 443 103.03 33.97 11.25
CA GLU A 443 101.89 34.93 11.44
C GLU A 443 102.05 36.28 12.22
N PRO A 444 101.59 37.40 11.61
CA PRO A 444 101.12 38.60 12.31
C PRO A 444 99.61 38.89 12.05
N SER A 445 98.89 39.39 13.06
CA SER A 445 97.48 39.82 12.94
C SER A 445 97.22 41.14 13.67
N THR A 446 96.43 42.05 13.06
CA THR A 446 96.09 43.37 13.61
C THR A 446 94.73 43.91 13.13
N ALA A 447 93.90 44.36 14.10
CA ALA A 447 92.93 45.46 14.03
C ALA A 447 91.67 45.43 13.10
N SER A 448 90.50 45.35 13.78
CA SER A 448 89.38 46.34 13.77
C SER A 448 88.48 46.63 12.53
N GLY A 449 87.19 46.92 12.80
CA GLY A 449 86.10 47.32 11.87
C GLY A 449 85.00 46.24 11.78
N GLU A 450 83.69 46.44 12.02
CA GLU A 450 82.68 47.41 11.51
C GLU A 450 82.31 47.16 10.02
N GLU A 451 81.04 47.15 9.54
CA GLU A 451 79.74 47.63 10.09
C GLU A 451 78.50 46.99 9.37
N ALA A 452 77.26 47.34 9.79
CA ALA A 452 75.93 47.30 9.08
C ALA A 452 75.35 45.98 8.47
N GLN A 453 74.15 45.49 8.87
CA GLN A 453 72.75 45.70 8.35
C GLN A 453 72.45 45.11 6.93
N VAL A 454 71.24 44.67 6.48
CA VAL A 454 69.81 44.93 6.80
C VAL A 454 68.93 43.63 6.66
N ARG A 455 67.64 43.66 7.08
CA ARG A 455 66.52 42.68 6.86
C ARG A 455 65.87 42.85 5.43
N PRO A 456 64.71 42.23 4.99
CA PRO A 456 63.71 41.37 5.67
C PRO A 456 63.00 40.21 4.88
N ALA A 457 62.08 39.51 5.59
CA ALA A 457 60.74 39.03 5.17
C ALA A 457 60.48 37.77 4.29
N ALA A 458 59.79 36.79 4.92
CA ALA A 458 58.46 36.23 4.55
C ALA A 458 58.27 34.89 3.76
N GLU A 459 57.24 34.17 4.24
CA GLU A 459 56.38 33.12 3.64
C GLU A 459 56.93 31.72 3.22
N GLN A 460 56.05 30.72 3.39
CA GLN A 460 56.22 29.29 3.07
C GLN A 460 54.84 28.65 2.79
N GLY A 461 54.77 27.57 2.00
CA GLY A 461 53.55 26.76 1.88
C GLY A 461 53.65 25.51 0.99
N ALA A 462 52.92 24.46 1.38
CA ALA A 462 52.65 23.19 0.65
C ALA A 462 53.90 22.31 0.33
N PRO A 463 53.76 21.00 0.06
CA PRO A 463 52.97 20.43 -1.04
C PRO A 463 52.12 19.19 -0.68
N ALA A 464 51.39 18.64 -1.66
CA ALA A 464 50.81 17.28 -1.61
C ALA A 464 50.68 16.65 -3.01
N GLU A 465 51.11 15.39 -3.12
CA GLU A 465 50.97 14.47 -4.26
C GLU A 465 50.34 13.16 -3.73
N ALA A 466 49.85 12.18 -4.51
CA ALA A 466 49.19 12.11 -5.83
C ALA A 466 48.79 10.63 -6.08
N GLN A 467 48.19 10.35 -7.24
CA GLN A 467 48.10 9.02 -7.89
C GLN A 467 47.06 7.96 -7.41
N ARG A 468 46.77 7.07 -8.37
CA ARG A 468 45.81 5.95 -8.50
C ARG A 468 46.60 4.83 -9.26
N PRO A 469 46.23 3.52 -9.31
CA PRO A 469 44.99 3.06 -9.99
C PRO A 469 44.41 1.69 -9.50
N ALA A 470 43.66 1.03 -10.39
CA ALA A 470 42.79 -0.16 -10.22
C ALA A 470 43.54 -1.50 -9.97
N ASP A 471 42.90 -2.66 -9.73
CA ASP A 471 42.07 -3.41 -10.71
C ASP A 471 40.99 -4.36 -10.07
N GLN A 472 40.37 -5.21 -10.90
CA GLN A 472 39.21 -6.09 -10.63
C GLN A 472 39.57 -7.50 -10.10
N THR A 473 38.65 -8.21 -9.41
CA THR A 473 38.15 -9.56 -9.78
C THR A 473 37.10 -10.20 -8.83
N ALA A 474 36.26 -11.07 -9.43
CA ALA A 474 35.65 -12.32 -8.91
C ALA A 474 34.67 -12.37 -7.69
N GLN A 475 33.61 -13.17 -7.86
CA GLN A 475 32.85 -13.87 -6.79
C GLN A 475 33.49 -15.25 -6.51
N PRO A 476 33.11 -15.97 -5.44
CA PRO A 476 32.15 -17.06 -5.65
C PRO A 476 31.11 -17.29 -4.51
N GLN A 477 30.29 -18.32 -4.71
CA GLN A 477 29.04 -18.69 -4.02
C GLN A 477 29.18 -19.17 -2.55
N ALA A 478 28.12 -19.00 -1.75
CA ALA A 478 27.79 -19.89 -0.63
C ALA A 478 26.27 -19.90 -0.29
N HIS A 479 25.70 -21.11 -0.23
CA HIS A 479 24.36 -21.50 0.24
C HIS A 479 24.45 -22.98 0.67
N PRO A 480 23.45 -23.60 1.36
CA PRO A 480 22.26 -23.05 2.03
C PRO A 480 22.16 -23.49 3.51
N SER A 481 21.13 -23.04 4.23
CA SER A 481 20.35 -23.85 5.19
C SER A 481 19.08 -23.11 5.63
N ALA A 482 17.91 -23.67 5.32
CA ALA A 482 16.62 -23.26 5.87
C ALA A 482 15.71 -24.50 5.87
N GLU A 483 15.18 -24.85 7.04
CA GLU A 483 14.61 -26.18 7.31
C GLU A 483 13.09 -26.20 7.09
N GLN A 484 12.57 -27.28 6.50
CA GLN A 484 11.15 -27.46 6.21
C GLN A 484 10.45 -28.18 7.35
N THR A 485 9.25 -27.75 7.73
CA THR A 485 8.35 -28.54 8.59
C THR A 485 6.94 -28.57 8.00
N ALA A 486 6.65 -29.65 7.26
CA ALA A 486 5.30 -30.07 6.90
C ALA A 486 5.29 -31.58 6.64
N PRO A 487 4.37 -32.34 7.26
CA PRO A 487 3.94 -33.62 6.74
C PRO A 487 2.41 -33.66 6.57
N ALA A 488 1.94 -34.01 5.37
CA ALA A 488 0.51 -34.09 5.05
C ALA A 488 0.22 -35.19 4.02
N GLU A 489 0.48 -36.45 4.37
CA GLU A 489 -0.07 -37.62 3.67
C GLU A 489 -0.60 -38.64 4.68
N ALA A 490 -1.87 -39.05 4.52
CA ALA A 490 -2.30 -40.46 4.44
C ALA A 490 -3.82 -40.63 4.66
N HIS A 491 -4.41 -41.50 3.84
CA HIS A 491 -5.57 -42.36 4.16
C HIS A 491 -6.92 -41.69 4.51
N ALA A 492 -7.79 -41.62 3.50
CA ALA A 492 -9.23 -41.72 3.71
C ALA A 492 -9.63 -43.17 4.05
N PRO A 493 -10.70 -43.38 4.85
CA PRO A 493 -11.54 -44.56 4.67
C PRO A 493 -13.05 -44.27 4.64
N ALA A 494 -13.75 -45.13 3.88
CA ALA A 494 -15.12 -45.61 4.06
C ALA A 494 -16.27 -44.64 4.46
N VAL A 495 -17.24 -44.51 3.56
CA VAL A 495 -18.63 -44.09 3.88
C VAL A 495 -19.31 -45.13 4.79
N PRO A 496 -19.89 -44.74 5.95
CA PRO A 496 -20.77 -45.61 6.73
C PRO A 496 -22.20 -45.64 6.15
N ALA A 497 -22.87 -46.79 6.27
CA ALA A 497 -24.20 -47.03 5.73
C ALA A 497 -25.30 -46.13 6.34
N GLY A 498 -26.33 -45.85 5.55
CA GLY A 498 -27.51 -45.09 6.00
C GLY A 498 -28.32 -45.86 7.06
N HIS A 499 -28.95 -45.11 7.98
CA HIS A 499 -29.96 -45.65 8.88
C HIS A 499 -31.32 -45.77 8.18
N PRO A 500 -32.16 -46.76 8.55
CA PRO A 500 -33.52 -46.89 8.03
C PRO A 500 -34.44 -45.81 8.59
N MET A 501 -35.34 -45.29 7.75
CA MET A 501 -36.50 -44.52 8.21
C MET A 501 -37.59 -45.49 8.74
N PRO A 502 -38.40 -45.07 9.72
CA PRO A 502 -39.41 -45.92 10.35
C PRO A 502 -40.65 -46.16 9.47
N GLU A 503 -41.49 -47.08 9.94
CA GLU A 503 -42.68 -47.61 9.28
C GLU A 503 -43.71 -46.55 8.85
N GLN A 504 -44.37 -46.77 7.70
CA GLN A 504 -45.67 -46.19 7.40
C GLN A 504 -46.79 -47.23 7.65
N PRO A 505 -47.96 -46.84 8.16
CA PRO A 505 -48.95 -47.78 8.67
C PRO A 505 -49.87 -48.36 7.58
N GLY A 506 -49.83 -49.69 7.44
CA GLY A 506 -51.00 -50.55 7.28
C GLY A 506 -51.97 -50.31 6.11
N GLU A 507 -51.67 -50.87 4.93
CA GLU A 507 -52.71 -51.25 3.98
C GLU A 507 -53.59 -52.37 4.59
N GLN A 508 -54.75 -52.01 5.13
CA GLN A 508 -55.71 -52.99 5.64
C GLN A 508 -56.43 -53.72 4.50
N ARG A 509 -55.96 -54.93 4.17
CA ARG A 509 -56.81 -55.91 3.50
C ARG A 509 -57.98 -56.29 4.42
N LEU A 510 -59.20 -55.93 4.04
CA LEU A 510 -60.43 -56.52 4.57
C LEU A 510 -61.08 -57.45 3.53
N PRO A 511 -61.69 -58.57 3.95
CA PRO A 511 -62.14 -59.62 3.03
C PRO A 511 -63.52 -59.32 2.43
N ALA A 512 -63.68 -59.58 1.13
CA ALA A 512 -64.97 -59.55 0.47
C ALA A 512 -65.72 -60.89 0.68
N ALA A 513 -66.67 -60.91 1.61
CA ALA A 513 -67.65 -61.98 1.78
C ALA A 513 -69.00 -61.39 2.23
N GLY A 514 -70.04 -61.54 1.42
CA GLY A 514 -71.35 -60.92 1.69
C GLY A 514 -72.39 -61.15 0.61
N ASN A 515 -73.10 -62.28 0.69
CA ASN A 515 -74.37 -62.65 0.06
C ASN A 515 -74.88 -61.86 -1.17
N VAL A 516 -74.94 -62.55 -2.31
CA VAL A 516 -75.97 -62.26 -3.33
C VAL A 516 -77.28 -62.93 -2.86
N ILE A 517 -78.35 -62.16 -2.72
CA ILE A 517 -79.72 -62.66 -2.50
C ILE A 517 -80.51 -62.49 -3.81
N VAL A 518 -81.32 -63.49 -4.14
CA VAL A 518 -82.12 -63.53 -5.36
C VAL A 518 -83.36 -62.62 -5.23
N PRO A 519 -83.68 -61.77 -6.21
CA PRO A 519 -85.00 -61.15 -6.30
C PRO A 519 -86.01 -62.17 -6.83
N GLU A 520 -86.99 -62.51 -6.01
CA GLU A 520 -88.14 -63.33 -6.40
C GLU A 520 -89.13 -62.51 -7.26
N ARG A 521 -90.00 -63.19 -8.02
CA ARG A 521 -90.99 -62.52 -8.89
C ARG A 521 -92.19 -62.00 -8.09
N ALA A 522 -92.63 -60.80 -8.44
CA ALA A 522 -94.01 -60.32 -8.34
C ALA A 522 -94.35 -59.59 -9.65
#